data_AF-A0A1A3C6T8-F1
#
_entry.id   AF-A0A1A3C6T8-F1
#
_cell.length_a   1.000
_cell.length_b   1.000
_cell.length_c   1.000
_cell.angle_alpha   90.00
_cell.angle_beta   90.00
_cell.angle_gamma   90.00
#
_symmetry.space_group_name_H-M   'P 1'
#
loop_
_entity.id
_entity.type
_entity.pdbx_description
1 polymer ?
#
loop_
_entity_poly.entity_id
_entity_poly.type
_entity_poly.pdbx_seq_one_letter_code
_entity_poly.pdbx_strand_id
1 'polypeptide(L)'
;MASKVAPELPRADAESHETHRFRAILRLLAQKGRNTWRSLTSMGTALVLLFLLALGAIPGALLPQRSLNAGKVDEYLHTHPIIGPWLDELQAFDVFSSFWFTAIYVLLFVSLVGCLTPRILEHARSLRATPVAAPRNLARLPKHAEAEAVGDPDSLAASITGRLRGWRTATSRPSSEKWNTRLPNSRR
;
A
#
# COMPACT_ATOMS: atom_id res chain seq x y z
N MET A 1 -29.76 50.65 54.80
CA MET A 1 -30.72 49.65 54.30
C MET A 1 -30.06 48.96 53.10
N ALA A 2 -29.74 47.68 53.27
CA ALA A 2 -29.25 46.70 52.28
C ALA A 2 -28.22 47.13 51.22
N SER A 3 -26.95 46.83 51.51
CA SER A 3 -25.91 46.54 50.52
C SER A 3 -26.40 45.44 49.58
N LYS A 4 -26.41 45.70 48.26
CA LYS A 4 -26.69 44.69 47.23
C LYS A 4 -25.43 44.47 46.43
N VAL A 5 -24.60 43.55 46.91
CA VAL A 5 -23.44 43.01 46.21
C VAL A 5 -23.96 42.29 44.96
N ALA A 6 -23.52 42.73 43.78
CA ALA A 6 -23.83 42.07 42.51
C ALA A 6 -23.08 40.72 42.44
N PRO A 7 -23.71 39.65 41.93
CA PRO A 7 -23.02 38.37 41.75
C PRO A 7 -22.00 38.48 40.59
N GLU A 8 -20.73 38.22 40.88
CA GLU A 8 -19.67 38.05 39.88
C GLU A 8 -20.00 36.85 38.98
N LEU A 9 -20.13 37.07 37.68
CA LEU A 9 -20.38 36.00 36.71
C LEU A 9 -19.14 35.08 36.62
N PRO A 10 -19.33 33.74 36.53
CA PRO A 10 -18.21 32.81 36.40
C PRO A 10 -17.42 33.11 35.11
N ARG A 11 -16.10 33.30 35.24
CA ARG A 11 -15.14 33.55 34.16
C ARG A 11 -15.15 32.38 33.15
N ALA A 12 -15.79 32.56 32.00
CA ALA A 12 -15.93 31.57 30.91
C ALA A 12 -14.64 31.32 30.10
N ASP A 13 -13.58 32.08 30.38
CA ASP A 13 -12.28 32.05 29.73
C ASP A 13 -11.43 30.83 30.11
N ALA A 14 -11.68 30.21 31.28
CA ALA A 14 -10.92 29.07 31.77
C ALA A 14 -11.13 27.77 30.96
N GLU A 15 -12.33 27.51 30.44
CA GLU A 15 -12.59 26.28 29.67
C GLU A 15 -12.02 26.31 28.25
N SER A 16 -11.88 27.50 27.64
CA SER A 16 -11.44 27.63 26.25
C SER A 16 -10.01 27.12 26.00
N HIS A 17 -9.14 27.25 27.00
CA HIS A 17 -7.73 26.85 26.90
C HIS A 17 -7.52 25.33 27.00
N GLU A 18 -8.37 24.61 27.74
CA GLU A 18 -8.24 23.16 27.89
C GLU A 18 -8.64 22.44 26.59
N THR A 19 -9.72 22.88 25.95
CA THR A 19 -10.26 22.28 24.73
C THR A 19 -9.30 22.43 23.54
N HIS A 20 -8.61 23.57 23.44
CA HIS A 20 -7.59 23.79 22.41
C HIS A 20 -6.33 22.93 22.62
N ARG A 21 -5.88 22.79 23.88
CA ARG A 21 -4.74 21.91 24.22
C ARG A 21 -5.07 20.44 23.96
N PHE A 22 -6.26 19.97 24.35
CA PHE A 22 -6.70 18.61 24.09
C PHE A 22 -6.79 18.31 22.59
N ARG A 23 -7.39 19.20 21.78
CA ARG A 23 -7.43 19.05 20.32
C ARG A 23 -6.04 19.07 19.69
N ALA A 24 -5.13 19.90 20.19
CA ALA A 24 -3.74 19.93 19.73
C ALA A 24 -3.01 18.61 20.02
N ILE A 25 -3.16 18.07 21.24
CA ILE A 25 -2.62 16.76 21.63
C ILE A 25 -3.21 15.65 20.75
N LEU A 26 -4.53 15.64 20.55
CA LEU A 26 -5.20 14.65 19.71
C LEU A 26 -4.70 14.69 18.25
N ARG A 27 -4.48 15.90 17.70
CA ARG A 27 -3.91 16.09 16.36
C ARG A 27 -2.48 15.60 16.27
N LEU A 28 -1.64 15.86 17.28
CA LEU A 28 -0.27 15.37 17.33
C LEU A 28 -0.21 13.84 17.42
N LEU A 29 -1.08 13.22 18.23
CA LEU A 29 -1.21 11.77 18.33
C LEU A 29 -1.71 11.16 17.02
N ALA A 30 -2.73 11.75 16.38
CA ALA A 30 -3.22 11.31 15.07
C ALA A 30 -2.17 11.48 13.97
N GLN A 31 -1.33 12.52 14.04
CA GLN A 31 -0.24 12.73 13.09
C GLN A 31 0.88 11.72 13.30
N LYS A 32 1.28 11.44 14.55
CA LYS A 32 2.22 10.34 14.86
C LYS A 32 1.68 9.00 14.40
N GLY A 33 0.42 8.67 14.69
CA GLY A 33 -0.21 7.42 14.24
C GLY A 33 -0.20 7.26 12.72
N ARG A 34 -0.53 8.32 11.97
CA ARG A 34 -0.44 8.31 10.50
C ARG A 34 0.99 8.15 9.98
N ASN A 35 1.98 8.71 10.66
CA ASN A 35 3.38 8.61 10.25
C ASN A 35 3.95 7.22 10.55
N THR A 36 3.61 6.64 11.70
CA THR A 36 3.93 5.25 12.04
C THR A 36 3.25 4.28 11.08
N TRP A 37 1.98 4.53 10.73
CA TRP A 37 1.27 3.76 9.70
C TRP A 37 1.99 3.82 8.35
N ARG A 38 2.42 5.01 7.91
CA ARG A 38 3.23 5.17 6.69
C ARG A 38 4.55 4.40 6.77
N SER A 39 5.22 4.42 7.92
CA SER A 39 6.46 3.68 8.16
C SER A 39 6.23 2.16 8.09
N LEU A 40 5.13 1.66 8.65
CA LEU A 40 4.73 0.24 8.57
C LEU A 40 4.41 -0.20 7.13
N THR A 41 3.87 0.69 6.30
CA THR A 41 3.56 0.39 4.88
C THR A 41 4.73 0.54 3.91
N SER A 42 5.93 0.87 4.40
CA SER A 42 7.11 0.96 3.53
C SER A 42 7.59 -0.43 3.10
N MET A 43 8.06 -0.55 1.86
CA MET A 43 8.59 -1.81 1.31
C MET A 43 9.83 -2.29 2.10
N GLY A 44 10.61 -1.36 2.66
CA GLY A 44 11.81 -1.67 3.43
C GLY A 44 11.52 -2.35 4.76
N THR A 45 10.46 -1.92 5.47
CA THR A 45 10.06 -2.51 6.76
C THR A 45 9.60 -3.94 6.60
N ALA A 46 8.91 -4.27 5.51
CA ALA A 46 8.50 -5.64 5.21
C ALA A 46 9.70 -6.59 5.06
N LEU A 47 10.77 -6.16 4.36
CA LEU A 47 12.00 -6.96 4.22
C LEU A 47 12.72 -7.17 5.55
N VAL A 48 12.81 -6.12 6.39
CA VAL A 48 13.39 -6.23 7.73
C VAL A 48 12.60 -7.19 8.60
N LEU A 49 11.25 -7.11 8.57
CA LEU A 49 10.40 -8.02 9.33
C LEU A 49 10.50 -9.46 8.82
N LEU A 50 10.60 -9.68 7.51
CA LEU A 50 10.85 -11.00 6.93
C LEU A 50 12.18 -11.58 7.41
N PHE A 51 13.23 -10.75 7.46
CA PHE A 51 14.54 -11.15 7.97
C PHE A 51 14.51 -11.47 9.47
N LEU A 52 13.83 -10.63 10.28
CA LEU A 52 13.64 -10.87 11.71
C LEU A 52 12.86 -12.18 11.96
N LEU A 53 11.82 -12.42 11.19
CA LEU A 53 11.03 -13.65 11.26
C LEU A 53 11.89 -14.87 10.92
N ALA A 54 12.72 -14.77 9.87
CA ALA A 54 13.63 -15.85 9.48
C ALA A 54 14.64 -16.14 10.59
N LEU A 55 15.26 -15.13 11.19
CA LEU A 55 16.16 -15.30 12.33
C LEU A 55 15.46 -15.94 13.53
N GLY A 56 14.20 -15.57 13.79
CA GLY A 56 13.42 -16.16 14.87
C GLY A 56 13.07 -17.63 14.61
N ALA A 57 12.91 -18.05 13.36
CA ALA A 57 12.59 -19.43 13.01
C ALA A 57 13.79 -20.40 13.11
N ILE A 58 15.02 -19.90 13.02
CA ILE A 58 16.25 -20.73 13.11
C ILE A 58 16.31 -21.55 14.40
N PRO A 59 16.20 -20.96 15.62
CA PRO A 59 16.23 -21.73 16.85
C PRO A 59 15.04 -22.70 16.94
N GLY A 60 13.86 -22.31 16.44
CA GLY A 60 12.68 -23.18 16.38
C GLY A 60 12.88 -24.45 15.53
N ALA A 61 13.71 -24.37 14.49
CA ALA A 61 14.03 -25.49 13.62
C ALA A 61 15.19 -26.38 14.12
N LEU A 62 16.09 -25.83 14.94
CA LEU A 62 17.29 -26.53 15.42
C LEU A 62 17.13 -27.15 16.81
N LEU A 63 16.32 -26.55 17.68
CA LEU A 63 16.13 -27.00 19.07
C LEU A 63 14.89 -27.89 19.20
N PRO A 64 14.91 -28.87 20.12
CA PRO A 64 13.72 -29.66 20.44
C PRO A 64 12.59 -28.74 20.91
N GLN A 65 11.42 -28.82 20.26
CA GLN A 65 10.26 -28.02 20.66
C GLN A 65 9.45 -28.75 21.74
N ARG A 66 9.06 -28.02 22.80
CA ARG A 66 8.21 -28.56 23.88
C ARG A 66 6.87 -29.08 23.36
N SER A 67 6.32 -28.46 22.31
CA SER A 67 5.08 -28.89 21.66
C SER A 67 5.17 -30.25 20.97
N LEU A 68 6.38 -30.68 20.57
CA LEU A 68 6.61 -31.98 19.91
C LEU A 68 7.08 -33.05 20.90
N ASN A 69 7.97 -32.71 21.85
CA ASN A 69 8.45 -33.66 22.84
C ASN A 69 9.03 -32.93 24.07
N ALA A 70 8.23 -32.76 25.11
CA ALA A 70 8.64 -32.13 26.37
C ALA A 70 9.83 -32.86 27.03
N GLY A 71 9.88 -34.20 26.98
CA GLY A 71 10.94 -34.98 27.60
C GLY A 71 12.33 -34.71 27.02
N LYS A 72 12.44 -34.44 25.71
CA LYS A 72 13.71 -34.07 25.07
C LYS A 72 14.19 -32.67 25.47
N VAL A 73 13.27 -31.77 25.83
CA VAL A 73 13.62 -30.43 26.30
C VAL A 73 14.15 -30.50 27.73
N ASP A 74 13.51 -31.30 28.59
CA ASP A 74 13.97 -31.49 29.97
C ASP A 74 15.34 -32.18 30.02
N GLU A 75 15.58 -33.18 29.15
CA GLU A 75 16.89 -33.81 28.98
C GLU A 75 17.95 -32.80 28.47
N TYR A 76 17.59 -31.93 27.54
CA TYR A 76 18.49 -30.89 27.02
C TYR A 76 18.85 -29.86 28.10
N LEU A 77 17.87 -29.41 28.89
CA LEU A 77 18.05 -28.50 30.02
C LEU A 77 18.95 -29.11 31.10
N HIS A 78 18.76 -30.40 31.39
CA HIS A 78 19.58 -31.13 32.36
C HIS A 78 21.02 -31.32 31.86
N THR A 79 21.20 -31.52 30.54
CA THR A 79 22.52 -31.71 29.91
C THR A 79 23.29 -30.40 29.77
N HIS A 80 22.59 -29.27 29.58
CA HIS A 80 23.19 -27.96 29.35
C HIS A 80 22.71 -26.90 30.37
N PRO A 81 23.17 -26.99 31.63
CA PRO A 81 22.65 -26.15 32.72
C PRO A 81 23.00 -24.66 32.61
N ILE A 82 24.00 -24.27 31.81
CA ILE A 82 24.41 -22.86 31.65
C ILE A 82 23.64 -22.16 30.53
N ILE A 83 23.51 -22.79 29.36
CA ILE A 83 22.84 -22.20 28.19
C ILE A 83 21.34 -22.51 28.13
N GLY A 84 20.90 -23.60 28.77
CA GLY A 84 19.52 -24.06 28.79
C GLY A 84 18.54 -23.03 29.37
N PRO A 85 18.78 -22.46 30.57
CA PRO A 85 17.89 -21.47 31.17
C PRO A 85 17.74 -20.20 30.33
N TRP A 86 18.83 -19.72 29.72
CA TRP A 86 18.80 -18.56 28.82
C TRP A 86 17.96 -18.82 27.57
N LEU A 87 18.09 -20.00 26.98
CA LEU A 87 17.26 -20.43 25.85
C LEU A 87 15.78 -20.54 26.24
N ASP A 88 15.50 -20.97 27.48
CA ASP A 88 14.13 -21.07 27.99
C ASP A 88 13.49 -19.70 28.26
N GLU A 89 14.24 -18.74 28.83
CA GLU A 89 13.79 -17.36 29.03
C GLU A 89 13.51 -16.63 27.71
N LEU A 90 14.30 -16.90 26.68
CA LEU A 90 14.06 -16.40 25.32
C LEU A 90 12.93 -17.16 24.59
N GLN A 91 12.32 -18.14 25.24
CA GLN A 91 11.29 -19.04 24.69
C GLN A 91 11.75 -19.77 23.41
N ALA A 92 13.04 -20.12 23.30
CA ALA A 92 13.60 -20.80 22.13
C ALA A 92 13.09 -22.26 21.96
N PHE A 93 12.62 -22.89 23.05
CA PHE A 93 11.99 -24.22 23.03
C PHE A 93 10.48 -24.17 22.74
N ASP A 94 9.90 -22.96 22.62
CA ASP A 94 8.48 -22.73 22.31
C ASP A 94 8.32 -21.49 21.42
N VAL A 95 9.17 -21.38 20.39
CA VAL A 95 9.26 -20.19 19.52
C VAL A 95 7.92 -19.87 18.88
N PHE A 96 7.19 -20.90 18.44
CA PHE A 96 5.94 -20.73 17.71
C PHE A 96 4.80 -20.19 18.59
N SER A 97 4.84 -20.43 19.90
CA SER A 97 3.85 -19.90 20.86
C SER A 97 4.34 -18.64 21.56
N SER A 98 5.55 -18.19 21.27
CA SER A 98 6.17 -17.05 21.95
C SER A 98 5.50 -15.72 21.59
N PHE A 99 5.39 -14.86 22.59
CA PHE A 99 4.83 -13.52 22.44
C PHE A 99 5.66 -12.66 21.47
N TRP A 100 7.00 -12.72 21.53
CA TRP A 100 7.85 -11.89 20.67
C TRP A 100 7.79 -12.33 19.20
N PHE A 101 7.73 -13.64 18.94
CA PHE A 101 7.59 -14.18 17.59
C PHE A 101 6.24 -13.82 16.97
N THR A 102 5.16 -14.00 17.75
CA THR A 102 3.81 -13.61 17.34
C THR A 102 3.72 -12.11 17.04
N ALA A 103 4.36 -11.27 17.85
CA ALA A 103 4.42 -9.83 17.61
C ALA A 103 5.07 -9.51 16.26
N ILE A 104 6.20 -10.14 15.92
CA ILE A 104 6.87 -9.97 14.61
C ILE A 104 5.97 -10.43 13.47
N TYR A 105 5.35 -11.60 13.58
CA TYR A 105 4.44 -12.15 12.56
C TYR A 105 3.26 -11.22 12.30
N VAL A 106 2.61 -10.71 13.36
CA VAL A 106 1.48 -9.78 13.23
C VAL A 106 1.95 -8.46 12.62
N LEU A 107 3.09 -7.91 13.04
CA LEU A 107 3.64 -6.69 12.45
C LEU A 107 3.94 -6.87 10.96
N LEU A 108 4.49 -8.02 10.58
CA LEU A 108 4.76 -8.40 9.20
C LEU A 108 3.48 -8.47 8.38
N PHE A 109 2.45 -9.12 8.91
CA PHE A 109 1.17 -9.26 8.24
C PHE A 109 0.51 -7.89 8.02
N VAL A 110 0.51 -7.04 9.05
CA VAL A 110 -0.01 -5.67 8.95
C VAL A 110 0.80 -4.84 7.94
N SER A 111 2.13 -4.96 7.95
CA SER A 111 3.01 -4.28 6.98
C SER A 111 2.71 -4.73 5.54
N LEU A 112 2.57 -6.04 5.32
CA LEU A 112 2.25 -6.63 4.02
C LEU A 112 0.89 -6.15 3.51
N VAL A 113 -0.17 -6.26 4.31
CA VAL A 113 -1.51 -5.80 3.92
C VAL A 113 -1.48 -4.30 3.63
N GLY A 114 -0.78 -3.53 4.46
CA GLY A 114 -0.66 -2.08 4.32
C GLY A 114 0.06 -1.64 3.05
N CYS A 115 1.11 -2.34 2.62
CA CYS A 115 1.85 -2.00 1.40
C CYS A 115 1.23 -2.62 0.13
N LEU A 116 0.58 -3.79 0.24
CA LEU A 116 -0.03 -4.49 -0.89
C LEU A 116 -1.32 -3.83 -1.37
N THR A 117 -2.18 -3.38 -0.44
CA THR A 117 -3.47 -2.75 -0.75
C THR A 117 -3.37 -1.55 -1.71
N PRO A 118 -2.55 -0.50 -1.44
CA PRO A 118 -2.45 0.65 -2.34
C PRO A 118 -1.89 0.25 -3.71
N ARG A 119 -0.94 -0.69 -3.73
CA ARG A 119 -0.33 -1.19 -4.96
C ARG A 119 -1.33 -1.93 -5.84
N ILE A 120 -2.17 -2.79 -5.25
CA ILE A 120 -3.26 -3.47 -5.98
C ILE A 120 -4.24 -2.44 -6.55
N LEU A 121 -4.60 -1.41 -5.78
CA LEU A 121 -5.52 -0.37 -6.24
C LEU A 121 -4.96 0.42 -7.43
N GLU A 122 -3.67 0.77 -7.42
CA GLU A 122 -3.03 1.45 -8.55
C GLU A 122 -2.98 0.55 -9.80
N HIS A 123 -2.61 -0.71 -9.64
CA HIS A 123 -2.63 -1.66 -10.74
C HIS A 123 -4.05 -1.89 -11.27
N ALA A 124 -5.04 -2.02 -10.40
CA ALA A 124 -6.45 -2.14 -10.80
C ALA A 124 -6.96 -0.89 -11.52
N ARG A 125 -6.54 0.31 -11.09
CA ARG A 125 -6.85 1.57 -11.78
C ARG A 125 -6.17 1.66 -13.14
N SER A 126 -4.90 1.26 -13.24
CA SER A 126 -4.15 1.22 -14.51
C SER A 126 -4.78 0.23 -15.50
N LEU A 127 -5.22 -0.94 -15.02
CA LEU A 127 -5.95 -1.91 -15.83
C LEU A 127 -7.32 -1.39 -16.32
N ARG A 128 -7.92 -0.47 -15.56
CA ARG A 128 -9.18 0.22 -15.91
C ARG A 128 -8.96 1.54 -16.66
N ALA A 129 -7.71 1.99 -16.84
CA ALA A 129 -7.44 3.25 -17.48
C ALA A 129 -7.82 3.20 -18.96
N THR A 130 -8.35 4.31 -19.47
CA THR A 130 -8.65 4.47 -20.90
C THR A 130 -7.38 4.34 -21.72
N PRO A 131 -7.44 3.69 -22.91
CA PRO A 131 -6.29 3.63 -23.81
C PRO A 131 -5.71 5.02 -24.05
N VAL A 132 -4.38 5.14 -23.95
CA VAL A 132 -3.69 6.40 -24.26
C VAL A 132 -3.94 6.80 -25.71
N ALA A 133 -3.97 8.11 -25.98
CA ALA A 133 -4.18 8.63 -27.32
C ALA A 133 -3.16 8.02 -28.30
N ALA A 134 -3.64 7.53 -29.44
CA ALA A 134 -2.79 6.93 -30.45
C ALA A 134 -1.74 7.95 -30.94
N PRO A 135 -0.46 7.56 -31.07
CA PRO A 135 0.57 8.45 -31.59
C PRO A 135 0.26 8.81 -33.04
N ARG A 136 0.61 10.04 -33.44
CA ARG A 136 0.35 10.57 -34.80
C ARG A 136 1.06 9.78 -35.90
N ASN A 137 2.13 9.06 -35.57
CA ASN A 137 2.86 8.16 -36.47
C ASN A 137 2.71 6.72 -35.96
N LEU A 138 1.82 5.95 -36.58
CA LEU A 138 1.53 4.56 -36.23
C LEU A 138 2.69 3.62 -36.58
N ALA A 139 3.55 3.97 -37.55
CA ALA A 139 4.72 3.17 -37.93
C ALA A 139 5.78 3.07 -36.82
N ARG A 140 5.70 3.92 -35.78
CA ARG A 140 6.54 3.80 -34.57
C ARG A 140 6.10 2.67 -33.63
N LEU A 141 4.90 2.12 -33.79
CA LEU A 141 4.41 1.03 -32.95
C LEU A 141 4.87 -0.32 -33.52
N PRO A 142 5.46 -1.22 -32.70
CA PRO A 142 5.92 -2.54 -33.15
C PRO A 142 4.80 -3.45 -33.69
N LYS A 143 3.55 -3.11 -33.40
CA LYS A 143 2.35 -3.85 -33.77
C LYS A 143 1.36 -2.92 -34.49
N HIS A 144 1.81 -2.31 -35.58
CA HIS A 144 0.92 -1.59 -36.51
C HIS A 144 0.62 -2.48 -37.73
N ALA A 145 -0.57 -2.31 -38.29
CA ALA A 145 -0.98 -2.93 -39.55
C ALA A 145 -1.75 -1.88 -40.35
N GLU A 146 -1.37 -1.71 -41.61
CA GLU A 146 -2.05 -0.84 -42.57
C GLU A 146 -2.69 -1.73 -43.64
N ALA A 147 -3.95 -1.46 -43.95
CA ALA A 147 -4.70 -2.15 -45.00
C ALA A 147 -5.58 -1.14 -45.72
N GLU A 148 -5.63 -1.23 -47.04
CA GLU A 148 -6.51 -0.43 -47.88
C GLU A 148 -7.88 -1.09 -47.96
N ALA A 149 -8.94 -0.30 -47.75
CA ALA A 149 -10.32 -0.79 -47.75
C ALA A 149 -11.22 0.14 -48.56
N VAL A 150 -12.08 -0.46 -49.38
CA VAL A 150 -13.04 0.27 -50.22
C VAL A 150 -14.35 0.43 -49.45
N GLY A 151 -14.82 1.67 -49.27
CA GLY A 151 -16.10 1.96 -48.63
C GLY A 151 -16.16 3.33 -47.95
N ASP A 152 -17.32 3.64 -47.37
CA ASP A 152 -17.48 4.83 -46.54
C ASP A 152 -16.70 4.68 -45.22
N PRO A 153 -15.88 5.67 -44.84
CA PRO A 153 -14.99 5.57 -43.68
C PRO A 153 -15.72 5.37 -42.34
N ASP A 154 -16.92 5.93 -42.18
CA ASP A 154 -17.70 5.79 -40.95
C ASP A 154 -18.30 4.38 -40.84
N SER A 155 -18.81 3.84 -41.95
CA SER A 155 -19.32 2.45 -42.03
C SER A 155 -18.22 1.39 -41.79
N LEU A 156 -17.01 1.63 -42.31
CA LEU A 156 -15.85 0.76 -42.11
C LEU A 156 -15.35 0.82 -40.67
N ALA A 157 -15.26 2.01 -40.07
CA ALA A 157 -14.86 2.17 -38.67
C ALA A 157 -15.83 1.47 -37.71
N ALA A 158 -17.15 1.58 -37.96
CA ALA A 158 -18.16 0.88 -37.18
C ALA A 158 -18.03 -0.65 -37.31
N SER A 159 -17.79 -1.15 -38.53
CA SER A 159 -17.60 -2.58 -38.79
C SER A 159 -16.35 -3.15 -38.09
N ILE A 160 -15.23 -2.41 -38.14
CA ILE A 160 -13.97 -2.79 -37.47
C ILE A 160 -14.18 -2.79 -35.94
N THR A 161 -14.80 -1.73 -35.40
CA THR A 161 -15.09 -1.62 -33.96
C THR A 161 -16.02 -2.74 -33.50
N GLY A 162 -17.01 -3.11 -34.31
CA GLY A 162 -17.92 -4.23 -34.03
C GLY A 162 -17.20 -5.59 -33.98
N ARG A 163 -16.19 -5.81 -34.83
CA ARG A 163 -15.35 -7.03 -34.82
C ARG A 163 -14.37 -7.06 -33.65
N LEU A 164 -13.98 -5.90 -33.14
CA LEU A 164 -13.13 -5.75 -31.95
C LEU A 164 -13.94 -5.80 -30.64
N ARG A 165 -15.11 -6.45 -30.63
CA ARG A 165 -15.97 -6.59 -29.45
C ARG A 165 -15.18 -7.24 -28.30
N GLY A 166 -15.10 -6.54 -27.16
CA GLY A 166 -14.33 -6.96 -25.98
C GLY A 166 -12.94 -6.33 -25.86
N TRP A 167 -12.45 -5.69 -26.93
CA TRP A 167 -11.23 -4.90 -26.90
C TRP A 167 -11.55 -3.45 -26.54
N ARG A 168 -10.61 -2.79 -25.86
CA ARG A 168 -10.72 -1.34 -25.58
C ARG A 168 -10.35 -0.56 -26.84
N THR A 169 -11.34 -0.07 -27.57
CA THR A 169 -11.18 0.66 -28.82
C THR A 169 -11.35 2.18 -28.63
N ALA A 170 -10.52 2.98 -29.30
CA ALA A 170 -10.69 4.43 -29.41
C ALA A 170 -10.71 4.83 -30.89
N THR A 171 -11.78 5.49 -31.33
CA THR A 171 -11.91 6.01 -32.70
C THR A 171 -11.64 7.51 -32.70
N SER A 172 -10.65 7.96 -33.47
CA SER A 172 -10.34 9.38 -33.63
C SER A 172 -10.41 9.75 -35.10
N ARG A 173 -11.24 10.75 -35.44
CA ARG A 173 -11.28 11.33 -36.79
C ARG A 173 -10.26 12.47 -36.84
N PRO A 174 -9.31 12.47 -37.79
CA PRO A 174 -8.47 13.65 -37.98
C PRO A 174 -9.36 14.81 -38.44
N SER A 175 -9.49 15.85 -37.60
CA SER A 175 -10.12 17.11 -37.99
C SER A 175 -9.35 17.72 -39.17
N SER A 176 -10.02 17.85 -40.33
CA SER A 176 -9.48 18.46 -41.56
C SER A 176 -9.11 19.94 -41.39
N GLU A 177 -9.71 20.62 -40.39
CA GLU A 177 -9.54 22.04 -40.14
C GLU A 177 -8.12 22.42 -39.68
N LYS A 178 -7.40 21.49 -39.03
CA LYS A 178 -6.01 21.71 -38.60
C LYS A 178 -4.96 21.44 -39.68
N TRP A 179 -5.34 20.87 -40.82
CA TRP A 179 -4.43 20.60 -41.94
C TRP A 179 -4.39 21.75 -42.96
N ASN A 180 -5.46 22.55 -43.05
CA ASN A 180 -5.55 23.64 -44.03
C ASN A 180 -4.74 24.89 -43.65
N THR A 181 -4.34 25.05 -42.38
CA THR A 181 -3.61 26.23 -41.90
C THR A 181 -2.09 26.11 -41.95
N ARG A 182 -1.53 25.01 -42.50
CA ARG A 182 -0.08 24.78 -42.45
C ARG A 182 0.51 24.07 -43.66
N LEU A 183 0.00 24.36 -44.85
CA LEU A 183 0.80 24.21 -46.06
C LEU A 183 1.74 25.42 -46.15
N PRO A 184 3.07 25.25 -46.11
CA PRO A 184 3.96 26.34 -46.51
C PRO A 184 3.64 26.67 -47.97
N ASN A 185 3.30 27.93 -48.21
CA ASN A 185 3.10 28.50 -49.54
C ASN A 185 4.36 28.26 -50.39
N SER A 186 4.39 27.16 -51.17
CA SER A 186 5.42 26.89 -52.17
C SER A 186 5.08 27.61 -53.48
N ARG A 187 4.94 28.94 -53.41
CA ARG A 187 5.07 29.84 -54.55
C ARG A 187 6.05 30.95 -54.19
N ARG A 188 7.34 30.66 -54.37
CA ARG A 188 8.28 31.51 -55.12
C ARG A 188 9.57 30.75 -55.40
#